data_AF-A0A8T7BTW4-F1
#
_entry.id   AF-A0A8T7BTW4-F1
#
_cell.length_a   1.000
_cell.length_b   1.000
_cell.length_c   1.000
_cell.angle_alpha   90.00
_cell.angle_beta   90.00
_cell.angle_gamma   90.00
#
_symmetry.space_group_name_H-M   'P 1'
#
loop_
_entity.id
_entity.type
_entity.pdbx_description
1 polymer ?
#
loop_
_entity_poly.entity_id
_entity_poly.type
_entity_poly.pdbx_seq_one_letter_code
_entity_poly.pdbx_strand_id
1 'polypeptide(L)'
;MVDFRDKKRVATRDASIRVDPGLPAGRYVFQLTAVDAAGTRSKPARIRVEVVDRLVVTTDPRLVNPDLRSPIEPIIPIAPVRIID
;
A
#
# COMPACT_ATOMS: atom_id res chain seq x y z
N MET A 1 -5.40 -5.48 22.39
CA MET A 1 -5.67 -5.64 20.95
C MET A 1 -5.44 -7.10 20.62
N VAL A 2 -6.31 -7.72 19.80
CA VAL A 2 -6.27 -9.16 19.52
C VAL A 2 -5.42 -9.41 18.28
N ASP A 3 -4.46 -10.31 18.40
CA ASP A 3 -3.63 -10.76 17.28
C ASP A 3 -4.20 -12.05 16.68
N PHE A 4 -4.51 -12.00 15.37
CA PHE A 4 -5.05 -13.14 14.63
C PHE A 4 -4.03 -13.83 13.71
N ARG A 5 -2.76 -13.40 13.70
CA ARG A 5 -1.70 -14.01 12.87
C ARG A 5 -1.47 -15.47 13.20
N ASP A 6 -1.57 -15.82 14.49
CA ASP A 6 -1.39 -17.19 14.98
C ASP A 6 -2.64 -18.07 14.81
N LYS A 7 -3.74 -17.52 14.27
CA LYS A 7 -5.04 -18.20 14.08
C LYS A 7 -5.63 -18.80 15.38
N LYS A 8 -5.18 -18.30 16.54
CA LYS A 8 -5.64 -18.77 17.84
C LYS A 8 -7.06 -18.28 18.11
N ARG A 9 -7.85 -19.12 18.79
CA ARG A 9 -9.20 -18.74 19.23
C ARG A 9 -9.11 -17.74 20.36
N VAL A 10 -10.03 -16.78 20.35
CA VAL A 10 -10.15 -15.74 21.38
C VAL A 10 -11.57 -15.83 21.94
N ALA A 11 -11.69 -15.88 23.25
CA ALA A 11 -12.97 -15.84 23.95
C ALA A 11 -13.11 -14.47 24.62
N THR A 12 -14.26 -13.83 24.47
CA THR A 12 -14.59 -12.57 25.13
C THR A 12 -16.09 -12.51 25.43
N ARG A 13 -16.45 -11.64 26.38
CA ARG A 13 -17.84 -11.22 26.64
C ARG A 13 -18.16 -9.85 26.01
N ASP A 14 -17.16 -9.18 25.47
CA ASP A 14 -17.34 -7.89 24.81
C ASP A 14 -18.07 -8.05 23.48
N ALA A 15 -18.97 -7.12 23.18
CA ALA A 15 -19.68 -7.09 21.90
C ALA A 15 -18.77 -6.74 20.71
N SER A 16 -17.55 -6.24 20.97
CA SER A 16 -16.57 -5.85 19.96
C SER A 16 -15.15 -6.16 20.41
N ILE A 17 -14.28 -6.47 19.46
CA ILE A 17 -12.83 -6.60 19.68
C ILE A 17 -12.07 -5.64 18.76
N ARG A 18 -10.93 -5.15 19.23
CA ARG A 18 -9.96 -4.46 18.36
C ARG A 18 -8.93 -5.47 17.86
N VAL A 19 -8.77 -5.54 16.55
CA VAL A 19 -7.79 -6.38 15.88
C VAL A 19 -6.48 -5.62 15.71
N ASP A 20 -5.36 -6.32 15.87
CA ASP A 20 -4.04 -5.75 15.58
C ASP A 20 -3.91 -5.43 14.08
N PRO A 21 -3.45 -4.22 13.71
CA PRO A 21 -3.32 -3.84 12.30
C PRO A 21 -2.23 -4.63 11.55
N GLY A 22 -1.43 -5.43 12.24
CA GLY A 22 -0.35 -6.25 11.68
C GLY A 22 -0.80 -7.48 10.88
N LEU A 23 -2.09 -7.64 10.57
CA LEU A 23 -2.53 -8.65 9.59
C LEU A 23 -1.97 -8.28 8.21
N PRO A 24 -1.20 -9.16 7.55
CA PRO A 24 -0.73 -8.92 6.20
C PRO A 24 -1.89 -8.69 5.21
N ALA A 25 -1.61 -8.05 4.07
CA ALA A 25 -2.58 -8.01 2.98
C ALA A 25 -2.99 -9.43 2.57
N GLY A 26 -4.29 -9.63 2.36
CA GLY A 26 -4.85 -10.95 2.08
C GLY A 26 -6.33 -11.07 2.43
N ARG A 27 -6.89 -12.25 2.13
CA ARG A 27 -8.29 -12.57 2.40
C ARG A 27 -8.40 -13.46 3.64
N TYR A 28 -9.24 -13.04 4.57
CA TYR A 28 -9.45 -13.69 5.86
C TYR A 28 -10.92 -14.09 6.02
N VAL A 29 -11.14 -15.21 6.71
CA VAL A 29 -12.47 -15.64 7.16
C VAL A 29 -12.47 -15.61 8.68
N PHE A 30 -13.23 -14.69 9.27
CA PHE A 30 -13.47 -14.68 10.70
C PHE A 30 -14.69 -15.52 11.01
N GLN A 31 -14.62 -16.30 12.10
CA GLN A 31 -15.72 -17.12 12.58
C GLN A 31 -16.05 -16.75 14.03
N LEU A 32 -17.34 -16.49 14.30
CA LEU A 32 -17.87 -16.25 15.64
C LEU A 32 -18.78 -17.41 16.05
N THR A 33 -18.63 -17.85 17.30
CA THR A 33 -19.53 -18.80 17.95
C THR A 33 -19.91 -18.21 19.30
N ALA A 34 -21.21 -17.95 19.50
CA ALA A 34 -21.71 -17.48 20.78
C ALA A 34 -21.91 -18.67 21.74
N VAL A 35 -21.71 -18.42 23.03
CA VAL A 35 -21.93 -19.39 24.10
C VAL A 35 -22.84 -18.73 25.13
N ASP A 36 -23.95 -19.37 25.47
CA ASP A 36 -24.86 -18.88 26.51
C ASP A 36 -24.37 -19.21 27.93
N ALA A 37 -25.14 -18.81 28.95
CA ALA A 37 -24.81 -19.07 30.35
C ALA A 37 -24.83 -20.56 30.72
N ALA A 38 -25.54 -21.39 29.97
CA ALA A 38 -25.59 -22.85 30.14
C ALA A 38 -24.44 -23.57 29.40
N GLY A 39 -23.62 -22.85 28.64
CA GLY A 39 -22.54 -23.41 27.84
C GLY A 39 -22.96 -23.88 26.45
N THR A 40 -24.21 -23.65 26.04
CA THR A 40 -24.72 -24.02 24.72
C THR A 40 -24.10 -23.15 23.64
N ARG A 41 -23.64 -23.77 22.56
CA ARG A 41 -22.98 -23.09 21.44
C ARG A 41 -23.96 -22.81 20.30
N SER A 42 -23.89 -21.61 19.74
CA SER A 42 -24.61 -21.26 18.52
C SER A 42 -24.06 -22.00 17.29
N LYS A 43 -24.81 -21.97 16.17
CA LYS A 43 -24.22 -22.19 14.85
C LYS A 43 -23.15 -21.11 14.59
N PRO A 44 -22.02 -21.42 13.93
CA PRO A 44 -21.00 -20.42 13.66
C PRO A 44 -21.46 -19.39 12.62
N ALA A 45 -21.21 -18.12 12.90
CA ALA A 45 -21.32 -17.03 11.91
C ALA A 45 -19.95 -16.79 11.28
N ARG A 46 -19.91 -16.46 9.98
CA ARG A 46 -18.66 -16.23 9.24
C ARG A 46 -18.73 -14.93 8.44
N ILE A 47 -17.64 -14.17 8.45
CA ILE A 47 -17.46 -12.98 7.61
C ILE A 47 -16.13 -13.07 6.86
N ARG A 48 -16.12 -12.58 5.62
CA ARG A 48 -14.93 -12.48 4.78
C ARG A 48 -14.42 -11.04 4.79
N VAL A 49 -13.14 -10.87 5.04
CA VAL A 49 -12.47 -9.56 5.08
C VAL A 49 -11.26 -9.61 4.17
N GLU A 50 -11.08 -8.60 3.33
CA GLU A 50 -9.88 -8.41 2.53
C GLU A 50 -9.08 -7.25 3.13
N VAL A 51 -7.87 -7.55 3.57
CA VAL A 51 -6.89 -6.56 4.00
C VAL A 51 -6.07 -6.20 2.76
N VAL A 52 -5.99 -4.91 2.45
CA VAL A 52 -5.24 -4.40 1.29
C VAL A 52 -4.09 -3.53 1.77
N ASP A 53 -2.95 -3.64 1.11
CA ASP A 53 -1.87 -2.69 1.31
C ASP A 53 -2.28 -1.35 0.71
N ARG A 54 -2.22 -0.30 1.53
CA ARG A 54 -2.40 1.06 1.02
C ARG A 54 -1.12 1.49 0.32
N LEU A 55 -1.15 1.58 -1.01
CA LEU A 55 -0.11 2.28 -1.76
C LEU A 55 -0.16 3.77 -1.42
N VAL A 56 0.92 4.31 -0.87
CA VAL A 56 1.13 5.76 -0.77
C VAL A 56 1.88 6.17 -2.02
N VAL A 57 1.20 6.84 -2.95
CA VAL A 57 1.87 7.46 -4.09
C VAL A 57 2.56 8.72 -3.56
N THR A 58 3.87 8.67 -3.40
CA THR A 58 4.68 9.87 -3.16
C THR A 58 4.84 10.58 -4.50
N THR A 59 3.99 11.54 -4.81
CA THR A 59 4.31 12.50 -5.88
C THR A 59 5.41 13.41 -5.33
N ASP A 60 6.66 13.11 -5.69
CA ASP A 60 7.75 14.06 -5.53
C ASP A 60 7.38 15.32 -6.33
N PRO A 61 7.23 16.51 -5.71
CA PRO A 61 7.04 17.74 -6.47
C PRO A 61 8.36 18.04 -7.16
N ARG A 62 8.60 17.41 -8.32
CA ARG A 62 9.68 17.82 -9.21
C ARG A 62 9.43 19.29 -9.56
N LEU A 63 10.26 20.17 -9.01
CA LEU A 63 10.50 21.51 -9.53
C LEU A 63 10.91 21.34 -10.99
N VAL A 64 9.97 21.49 -11.91
CA VAL A 64 10.29 21.70 -13.31
C VAL A 64 10.90 23.09 -13.35
N ASN A 65 12.22 23.17 -13.31
CA ASN A 65 12.93 24.42 -13.53
C ASN A 65 12.71 24.77 -15.02
N PRO A 66 12.00 25.85 -15.38
CA PRO A 66 11.73 26.16 -16.79
C PRO A 66 12.96 26.66 -17.56
N ASP A 67 14.12 26.79 -16.90
CA ASP A 67 15.28 27.52 -17.44
C ASP A 67 16.45 26.63 -17.90
N LEU A 68 16.20 25.43 -18.42
CA LEU A 68 17.19 24.74 -19.25
C LEU A 68 17.06 25.20 -20.71
N ARG A 69 17.36 26.48 -20.97
CA ARG A 69 17.82 26.89 -22.29
C ARG A 69 19.21 26.30 -22.47
N SER A 70 19.29 25.18 -23.18
CA SER A 70 20.56 24.61 -23.63
C SER A 70 21.43 25.73 -24.24
N PRO A 71 22.74 25.77 -23.96
CA PRO A 71 23.62 26.71 -24.63
C PRO A 71 23.50 26.49 -26.14
N ILE A 72 23.25 27.56 -26.90
CA ILE A 72 23.41 27.53 -28.35
C ILE A 72 24.91 27.28 -28.57
N GLU A 73 25.30 26.09 -29.04
CA GLU A 73 26.68 25.86 -29.43
C GLU A 73 27.07 26.88 -30.52
N PRO A 74 28.21 27.59 -30.39
CA PRO A 74 28.63 28.53 -31.40
C PRO A 74 28.88 27.82 -32.73
N ILE A 75 28.26 28.32 -33.79
CA ILE A 75 28.42 27.89 -35.18
C ILE A 75 29.91 27.94 -35.53
N ILE A 76 30.50 26.80 -35.89
CA ILE A 76 31.87 26.73 -36.44
C ILE A 76 31.82 27.41 -37.83
N PRO A 77 32.55 28.52 -38.08
CA PRO A 77 32.62 29.07 -39.42
C PRO A 77 33.46 28.14 -40.31
N ILE A 78 32.85 27.66 -41.40
CA ILE A 78 33.57 27.01 -42.49
C ILE A 78 34.58 28.01 -43.08
N ALA A 79 35.88 27.71 -42.97
CA ALA A 79 36.92 28.47 -43.65
C ALA A 79 36.76 28.32 -45.17
N PRO A 80 36.99 29.38 -45.98
CA PRO A 80 36.90 29.26 -47.43
C PRO A 80 38.01 28.36 -47.97
N VAL A 81 37.63 27.42 -48.84
CA VAL A 81 38.54 26.59 -49.63
C VAL A 81 39.38 27.51 -50.52
N ARG A 82 40.71 27.43 -50.40
CA ARG A 82 41.66 28.10 -51.29
C ARG A 82 41.77 27.32 -52.60
N ILE A 83 41.35 27.91 -53.72
CA ILE A 83 41.72 27.43 -55.06
C ILE A 83 42.89 28.28 -55.53
N ILE A 84 43.95 27.60 -55.94
CA ILE A 84 45.19 28.14 -56.51
C ILE A 84 45.09 28.05 -58.04
N ASP A 85 45.30 29.17 -58.73
CA ASP A 85 46.20 29.34 -59.88
C ASP A 85 46.53 30.82 -60.04
#